data_AF-A0AAD8E224-F1
#
_entry.id   AF-A0AAD8E224-F1
#
_cell.length_a   1.000
_cell.length_b   1.000
_cell.length_c   1.000
_cell.angle_alpha   90.00
_cell.angle_beta   90.00
_cell.angle_gamma   90.00
#
_symmetry.space_group_name_H-M   'P 1'
#
loop_
_entity.id
_entity.type
_entity.pdbx_description
1 polymer ?
#
loop_
_entity_poly.entity_id
_entity_poly.type
_entity_poly.pdbx_seq_one_letter_code
_entity_poly.pdbx_strand_id
1 'polypeptide(L)'
;DYKHPVQNILHHLLQKTAPHTTRTIVTPTEPPGWHDGKHSLLQFAMLHFRQSPEKNEKLVFESTKRGSKDGSSGRQNNGRGSTDDGTKQGAEISIIRRKILNDTVDLVKFSSMPIEQSLLRLEPGELSDLAVECFAAVMRYMGDLPMSPDSSEVKCLILRHCHKHEALRDEVYCQLMKQTTNNKSVKPDSCQRGWRLFSIVAAYFVCSDTLKPYLFKYLETAAYDKRRAYHGTATVCLHNLRKTFKFGGRKNVPSVEEITAISAGRNSKRQIYRLPGGTERVVNTKSTTVVQDVIEELCSVIGVTGGDMEMEEFSLYCIVEGDTFTMPLAREEYILDVTTELHKNQQVFYLIFCRSVWHFPLRLDSQLYVEVVFNQIAPDYLEGLLLVMPGEQLDQDVIYDIAKMAALLHRAADMTHVPTMKETKFLLPKPALTVRDVKPAQWVNMVQSNWRDVETLTTIQSKAQVLDILSKWPLFGSSFFAVKRVSDPKERSDHILALNRHGVHFIDLLTHETLTHYPFSEVISTRKVKSEDGTLFLDMKCGNLMQQRITRLQTDQAHEISRLIRQYITMEQRLQQLKYVGTIAKVSLGVQQ
;
A
#
# COMPACT_ATOMS: atom_id res chain seq x y z
N ASP A 1 22.04 -32.51 -30.53
CA ASP A 1 22.27 -31.99 -29.17
C ASP A 1 22.58 -30.50 -29.17
N TYR A 2 21.53 -29.67 -29.34
CA TYR A 2 21.59 -28.20 -29.34
C TYR A 2 20.25 -27.64 -28.81
N LYS A 3 20.25 -26.96 -27.65
CA LYS A 3 19.28 -25.93 -27.19
C LYS A 3 19.95 -25.15 -26.05
N HIS A 4 20.64 -24.03 -26.34
CA HIS A 4 20.20 -22.62 -26.40
C HIS A 4 19.61 -22.06 -25.08
N PRO A 5 20.04 -20.85 -24.65
CA PRO A 5 20.15 -20.39 -23.25
C PRO A 5 19.12 -19.30 -22.90
N VAL A 6 19.13 -18.83 -21.64
CA VAL A 6 18.51 -17.61 -21.02
C VAL A 6 17.91 -17.89 -19.62
N GLN A 7 18.14 -19.07 -19.03
CA GLN A 7 17.91 -19.27 -17.60
C GLN A 7 19.14 -19.90 -16.96
N ASN A 8 19.73 -19.15 -16.03
CA ASN A 8 20.59 -19.56 -14.90
C ASN A 8 21.81 -18.65 -14.78
N ILE A 9 21.65 -17.53 -14.08
CA ILE A 9 22.76 -16.90 -13.34
C ILE A 9 22.33 -16.81 -11.88
N LEU A 10 22.59 -17.94 -11.23
CA LEU A 10 22.79 -18.14 -9.80
C LEU A 10 24.01 -17.27 -9.38
N HIS A 11 23.99 -16.58 -8.23
CA HIS A 11 24.60 -17.10 -6.99
C HIS A 11 26.12 -16.87 -6.87
N HIS A 12 26.53 -15.83 -6.13
CA HIS A 12 27.47 -15.95 -5.01
C HIS A 12 27.77 -14.63 -4.27
N LEU A 13 27.77 -14.74 -2.93
CA LEU A 13 28.56 -13.99 -1.93
C LEU A 13 28.16 -12.52 -1.66
N LEU A 14 27.57 -12.16 -0.49
CA LEU A 14 28.14 -12.13 0.89
C LEU A 14 29.34 -11.16 0.97
N GLN A 15 29.55 -10.23 1.91
CA GLN A 15 29.31 -10.09 3.37
C GLN A 15 30.07 -8.76 3.75
N LYS A 16 29.72 -7.85 4.68
CA LYS A 16 29.87 -7.88 6.16
C LYS A 16 29.80 -6.44 6.76
N THR A 17 28.95 -6.24 7.79
CA THR A 17 29.14 -5.54 9.11
C THR A 17 29.86 -4.16 9.18
N ALA A 18 29.30 -3.03 9.67
CA ALA A 18 28.81 -2.61 11.02
C ALA A 18 29.47 -1.20 11.37
N PRO A 19 29.25 -0.54 12.53
CA PRO A 19 28.07 0.25 12.95
C PRO A 19 28.35 1.68 13.54
N HIS A 20 27.28 2.39 13.94
CA HIS A 20 27.18 3.57 14.86
C HIS A 20 27.38 4.99 14.25
N THR A 21 26.71 6.10 14.60
CA THR A 21 25.93 6.50 15.80
C THR A 21 24.86 7.58 15.48
N THR A 22 23.75 7.43 16.19
CA THR A 22 22.56 8.25 16.50
C THR A 22 22.70 9.79 16.60
N ARG A 23 21.65 10.54 16.18
CA ARG A 23 20.98 11.62 16.94
C ARG A 23 19.70 12.12 16.22
N THR A 24 18.53 11.64 16.66
CA THR A 24 17.55 12.32 17.54
C THR A 24 16.75 13.43 16.85
N ILE A 25 15.52 13.09 16.45
CA ILE A 25 14.49 14.06 16.03
C ILE A 25 13.49 14.22 17.18
N VAL A 26 13.22 15.49 17.48
CA VAL A 26 12.36 16.00 18.54
C VAL A 26 10.90 15.63 18.29
N THR A 27 10.28 15.03 19.31
CA THR A 27 8.84 14.76 19.40
C THR A 27 8.04 16.05 19.65
N PRO A 28 6.86 16.25 19.04
CA PRO A 28 5.96 17.31 19.45
C PRO A 28 5.28 16.94 20.77
N THR A 29 5.37 17.83 21.74
CA THR A 29 4.69 17.75 23.04
C THR A 29 3.24 18.21 22.90
N GLU A 30 2.28 17.29 23.02
CA GLU A 30 0.91 17.63 23.43
C GLU A 30 0.79 17.52 24.96
N PRO A 31 0.04 18.40 25.64
CA PRO A 31 -0.07 18.40 27.09
C PRO A 31 -0.97 17.27 27.62
N PRO A 32 -0.80 16.86 28.89
CA PRO A 32 -1.59 15.77 29.48
C PRO A 32 -3.00 16.25 29.84
N GLY A 33 -3.93 16.14 28.89
CA GLY A 33 -5.34 16.46 29.08
C GLY A 33 -6.12 15.32 29.73
N TRP A 34 -6.62 15.57 30.93
CA TRP A 34 -7.55 14.70 31.65
C TRP A 34 -8.81 14.39 30.83
N HIS A 35 -9.40 13.20 31.08
CA HIS A 35 -10.67 12.77 30.50
C HIS A 35 -11.78 13.83 30.69
N ASP A 36 -12.25 14.46 29.62
CA ASP A 36 -13.39 15.40 29.66
C ASP A 36 -14.76 14.70 29.71
N GLY A 37 -14.77 13.35 29.74
CA GLY A 37 -15.97 12.53 29.74
C GLY A 37 -16.74 12.47 28.41
N LYS A 38 -16.34 13.25 27.40
CA LYS A 38 -17.00 13.29 26.09
C LYS A 38 -16.57 12.11 25.22
N HIS A 39 -17.52 11.65 24.40
CA HIS A 39 -17.35 10.51 23.50
C HIS A 39 -17.04 9.17 24.20
N SER A 40 -17.63 8.95 25.38
CA SER A 40 -17.54 7.65 26.05
C SER A 40 -18.51 6.63 25.42
N LEU A 41 -18.16 5.33 25.45
CA LEU A 41 -19.10 4.27 25.04
C LEU A 41 -20.42 4.34 25.83
N LEU A 42 -20.36 4.73 27.11
CA LEU A 42 -21.53 4.96 27.94
C LEU A 42 -22.45 6.03 27.35
N GLN A 43 -21.90 7.18 26.95
CA GLN A 43 -22.65 8.24 26.30
C GLN A 43 -23.27 7.76 24.98
N PHE A 44 -22.52 7.03 24.16
CA PHE A 44 -23.03 6.45 22.92
C PHE A 44 -24.20 5.49 23.20
N ALA A 45 -24.05 4.59 24.17
CA ALA A 45 -25.07 3.62 24.54
C ALA A 45 -26.35 4.28 25.07
N MET A 46 -26.25 5.37 25.82
CA MET A 46 -27.43 6.13 26.27
C MET A 46 -28.29 6.65 25.11
N LEU A 47 -27.65 6.99 23.98
CA LEU A 47 -28.31 7.57 22.81
C LEU A 47 -28.77 6.52 21.79
N HIS A 48 -27.96 5.47 21.58
CA HIS A 48 -28.10 4.58 20.42
C HIS A 48 -28.43 3.12 20.77
N PHE A 49 -28.18 2.66 22.00
CA PHE A 49 -28.51 1.26 22.33
C PHE A 49 -30.02 1.10 22.49
N ARG A 50 -30.57 -0.03 22.01
CA ARG A 50 -32.00 -0.33 22.02
C ARG A 50 -32.65 -0.09 23.38
N GLN A 51 -32.02 -0.61 24.43
CA GLN A 51 -32.55 -0.59 25.79
C GLN A 51 -32.50 0.77 26.49
N SER A 52 -31.77 1.77 25.98
CA SER A 52 -31.59 3.06 26.67
C SER A 52 -32.77 4.04 26.47
N PRO A 53 -33.23 4.34 25.24
CA PRO A 53 -34.30 5.31 25.08
C PRO A 53 -35.70 4.75 25.38
N GLU A 54 -35.92 3.43 25.28
CA GLU A 54 -37.17 2.80 25.75
C GLU A 54 -37.38 2.96 27.27
N LYS A 55 -36.29 2.89 28.04
CA LYS A 55 -36.32 3.18 29.48
C LYS A 55 -36.58 4.67 29.74
N ASN A 56 -35.96 5.56 28.96
CA ASN A 56 -36.16 7.01 29.10
C ASN A 56 -37.59 7.46 28.73
N GLU A 57 -38.21 6.90 27.69
CA GLU A 57 -39.59 7.23 27.26
C GLU A 57 -40.65 6.69 28.21
N LYS A 58 -40.52 5.44 28.68
CA LYS A 58 -41.42 4.86 29.71
C LYS A 58 -41.46 5.73 30.98
N LEU A 59 -40.36 6.39 31.31
CA LEU A 59 -40.24 7.26 32.48
C LEU A 59 -40.86 8.64 32.30
N VAL A 60 -40.73 9.28 31.13
CA VAL A 60 -41.48 10.53 30.83
C VAL A 60 -42.97 10.24 30.95
N PHE A 61 -43.41 9.09 30.46
CA PHE A 61 -44.80 8.68 30.55
C PHE A 61 -45.28 8.38 31.99
N GLU A 62 -44.47 7.69 32.81
CA GLU A 62 -44.80 7.42 34.22
C GLU A 62 -44.76 8.67 35.13
N SER A 63 -43.82 9.58 34.88
CA SER A 63 -43.73 10.86 35.61
C SER A 63 -44.89 11.81 35.25
N THR A 64 -45.32 11.83 33.98
CA THR A 64 -46.51 12.59 33.55
C THR A 64 -47.80 11.99 34.12
N LYS A 65 -47.91 10.66 34.23
CA LYS A 65 -49.08 10.00 34.86
C LYS A 65 -49.20 10.24 36.37
N ARG A 66 -48.10 10.45 37.09
CA ARG A 66 -48.14 10.79 38.54
C ARG A 66 -48.43 12.27 38.78
N GLY A 67 -48.02 13.16 37.86
CA GLY A 67 -48.37 14.59 37.92
C GLY A 67 -49.85 14.88 37.64
N SER A 68 -50.54 14.02 36.88
CA SER A 68 -51.96 14.20 36.54
C SER A 68 -52.96 13.55 37.51
N LYS A 69 -52.52 13.06 38.69
CA LYS A 69 -53.43 12.50 39.70
C LYS A 69 -53.94 13.51 40.75
N ASP A 70 -53.40 14.72 40.81
CA ASP A 70 -53.86 15.78 41.74
C ASP A 70 -54.59 16.91 40.99
N GLY A 71 -55.69 16.56 40.34
CA GLY A 71 -56.48 17.50 39.55
C GLY A 71 -57.97 17.24 39.62
N SER A 72 -58.58 17.20 40.82
CA SER A 72 -60.02 17.40 41.00
C SER A 72 -60.41 17.61 42.48
N SER A 73 -60.84 18.83 42.79
CA SER A 73 -61.85 19.20 43.80
C SER A 73 -61.43 19.45 45.27
N GLY A 74 -61.29 20.75 45.63
CA GLY A 74 -62.14 21.35 46.66
C GLY A 74 -61.56 21.71 48.06
N ARG A 75 -61.37 23.02 48.26
CA ARG A 75 -61.49 23.84 49.50
C ARG A 75 -60.35 23.93 50.54
N GLN A 76 -60.07 25.21 50.84
CA GLN A 76 -59.30 25.83 51.91
C GLN A 76 -59.23 25.09 53.26
N ASN A 77 -58.02 25.01 53.85
CA ASN A 77 -57.75 25.63 55.17
C ASN A 77 -56.26 25.68 55.53
N ASN A 78 -55.92 26.69 56.34
CA ASN A 78 -54.60 26.94 56.94
C ASN A 78 -54.06 25.76 57.77
N GLY A 79 -52.75 25.50 57.70
CA GLY A 79 -52.08 24.61 58.66
C GLY A 79 -50.66 24.24 58.25
N ARG A 80 -49.72 24.48 59.16
CA ARG A 80 -48.28 24.18 59.04
C ARG A 80 -47.98 22.72 58.66
N GLY A 81 -46.99 22.54 57.79
CA GLY A 81 -46.14 21.34 57.73
C GLY A 81 -46.28 20.48 56.46
N SER A 82 -45.34 20.65 55.52
CA SER A 82 -44.84 19.55 54.64
C SER A 82 -43.75 20.06 53.68
N THR A 83 -42.57 20.44 54.19
CA THR A 83 -41.35 20.57 53.36
C THR A 83 -40.74 19.21 52.96
N ASP A 84 -41.49 18.12 53.06
CA ASP A 84 -40.98 16.75 52.91
C ASP A 84 -41.35 16.12 51.55
N ASP A 85 -42.35 16.64 50.83
CA ASP A 85 -42.87 15.97 49.62
C ASP A 85 -42.11 16.34 48.34
N GLY A 86 -41.73 17.62 48.18
CA GLY A 86 -40.85 18.05 47.08
C GLY A 86 -39.43 17.47 47.18
N THR A 87 -38.96 17.20 48.40
CA THR A 87 -37.65 16.60 48.71
C THR A 87 -37.67 15.09 48.44
N LYS A 88 -38.78 14.40 48.73
CA LYS A 88 -39.00 12.99 48.39
C LYS A 88 -39.15 12.74 46.90
N GLN A 89 -39.86 13.59 46.18
CA GLN A 89 -40.03 13.44 44.73
C GLN A 89 -38.73 13.74 43.96
N GLY A 90 -37.95 14.73 44.40
CA GLY A 90 -36.58 14.96 43.90
C GLY A 90 -35.62 13.80 44.23
N ALA A 91 -35.74 13.22 45.43
CA ALA A 91 -34.97 12.04 45.82
C ALA A 91 -35.33 10.80 45.00
N GLU A 92 -36.62 10.52 44.76
CA GLU A 92 -37.08 9.42 43.90
C GLU A 92 -36.58 9.56 42.47
N ILE A 93 -36.70 10.75 41.86
CA ILE A 93 -36.17 11.02 40.52
C ILE A 93 -34.64 10.80 40.48
N SER A 94 -33.93 11.19 41.54
CA SER A 94 -32.48 10.98 41.65
C SER A 94 -32.10 9.50 41.78
N ILE A 95 -32.89 8.70 42.52
CA ILE A 95 -32.70 7.25 42.68
C ILE A 95 -32.95 6.54 41.35
N ILE A 96 -34.00 6.94 40.63
CA ILE A 96 -34.34 6.40 39.31
C ILE A 96 -33.23 6.75 38.30
N ARG A 97 -32.77 8.00 38.26
CA ARG A 97 -31.62 8.39 37.41
C ARG A 97 -30.37 7.58 37.72
N ARG A 98 -30.09 7.32 39.00
CA ARG A 98 -28.95 6.51 39.43
C ARG A 98 -29.11 5.04 39.03
N LYS A 99 -30.33 4.50 39.09
CA LYS A 99 -30.65 3.14 38.61
C LYS A 99 -30.48 3.00 37.10
N ILE A 100 -30.96 3.97 36.32
CA ILE A 100 -30.76 3.98 34.85
C ILE A 100 -29.28 4.05 34.51
N LEU A 101 -28.54 4.95 35.17
CA LEU A 101 -27.10 5.07 34.96
C LEU A 101 -26.40 3.74 35.25
N ASN A 102 -26.76 3.06 36.35
CA ASN A 102 -26.21 1.75 36.68
C ASN A 102 -26.57 0.69 35.62
N ASP A 103 -27.83 0.61 35.22
CA ASP A 103 -28.29 -0.31 34.18
C ASP A 103 -27.54 -0.07 32.85
N THR A 104 -27.40 1.18 32.41
CA THR A 104 -26.69 1.51 31.16
C THR A 104 -25.19 1.26 31.28
N VAL A 105 -24.61 1.45 32.46
CA VAL A 105 -23.21 1.10 32.75
C VAL A 105 -22.97 -0.41 32.59
N ASP A 106 -23.93 -1.25 32.95
CA ASP A 106 -23.83 -2.69 32.75
C ASP A 106 -24.00 -3.11 31.27
N LEU A 107 -24.74 -2.32 30.47
CA LEU A 107 -24.86 -2.54 29.02
C LEU A 107 -23.54 -2.34 28.27
N VAL A 108 -22.62 -1.52 28.78
CA VAL A 108 -21.34 -1.21 28.11
C VAL A 108 -20.16 -2.00 28.64
N LYS A 109 -20.36 -2.87 29.63
CA LYS A 109 -19.33 -3.74 30.21
C LYS A 109 -19.50 -5.19 29.75
N PHE A 110 -18.45 -5.98 29.91
CA PHE A 110 -18.44 -7.41 29.57
C PHE A 110 -19.65 -8.17 30.12
N SER A 111 -20.21 -9.04 29.28
CA SER A 111 -21.22 -10.03 29.65
C SER A 111 -20.69 -11.45 29.44
N SER A 112 -20.91 -12.32 30.43
CA SER A 112 -20.67 -13.76 30.30
C SER A 112 -21.85 -14.52 29.66
N MET A 113 -22.97 -13.83 29.41
CA MET A 113 -24.17 -14.40 28.80
C MET A 113 -24.35 -13.87 27.37
N PRO A 114 -24.83 -14.71 26.43
CA PRO A 114 -25.23 -14.26 25.10
C PRO A 114 -26.28 -13.14 25.16
N ILE A 115 -26.27 -12.25 24.17
CA ILE A 115 -27.36 -11.28 23.99
C ILE A 115 -28.54 -11.96 23.28
N GLU A 116 -29.76 -11.56 23.62
CA GLU A 116 -30.98 -12.05 22.97
C GLU A 116 -31.42 -11.16 21.80
N GLN A 117 -30.94 -9.92 21.76
CA GLN A 117 -31.24 -8.93 20.72
C GLN A 117 -30.00 -8.06 20.46
N SER A 118 -29.98 -7.42 19.29
CA SER A 118 -28.97 -6.41 18.92
C SER A 118 -28.78 -5.33 20.00
N LEU A 119 -27.53 -4.89 20.21
CA LEU A 119 -27.23 -3.76 21.09
C LEU A 119 -27.81 -2.47 20.52
N LEU A 120 -27.62 -2.24 19.22
CA LEU A 120 -28.14 -1.11 18.48
C LEU A 120 -29.58 -1.33 18.02
N ARG A 121 -30.24 -0.22 17.66
CA ARG A 121 -31.56 -0.22 17.04
C ARG A 121 -31.45 -0.58 15.56
N LEU A 122 -31.22 -1.87 15.29
CA LEU A 122 -31.30 -2.42 13.94
C LEU A 122 -32.77 -2.65 13.56
N GLU A 123 -33.07 -2.50 12.27
CA GLU A 123 -34.38 -2.85 11.71
C GLU A 123 -34.74 -4.29 12.11
N PRO A 124 -35.97 -4.53 12.63
CA PRO A 124 -36.39 -5.86 13.08
C PRO A 124 -36.31 -6.92 11.98
N GLY A 125 -35.91 -8.15 12.34
CA GLY A 125 -35.77 -9.29 11.43
C GLY A 125 -34.32 -9.76 11.30
N GLU A 126 -33.89 -10.08 10.07
CA GLU A 126 -32.61 -10.73 9.76
C GLU A 126 -31.39 -10.07 10.43
N LEU A 127 -31.31 -8.74 10.44
CA LEU A 127 -30.14 -8.03 11.00
C LEU A 127 -29.99 -8.20 12.52
N SER A 128 -31.09 -8.29 13.26
CA SER A 128 -31.00 -8.51 14.71
C SER A 128 -30.57 -9.94 15.03
N ASP A 129 -31.02 -10.92 14.24
CA ASP A 129 -30.60 -12.32 14.40
C ASP A 129 -29.11 -12.48 14.07
N LEU A 130 -28.65 -11.85 12.99
CA LEU A 130 -27.23 -11.82 12.62
C LEU A 130 -26.38 -11.10 13.67
N ALA A 131 -26.89 -10.05 14.32
CA ALA A 131 -26.19 -9.37 15.42
C ALA A 131 -26.00 -10.28 16.64
N VAL A 132 -27.04 -11.05 17.00
CA VAL A 132 -26.98 -12.06 18.07
C VAL A 132 -25.96 -13.16 17.72
N GLU A 133 -25.98 -13.62 16.46
CA GLU A 133 -25.00 -14.59 15.97
C GLU A 133 -23.57 -14.06 16.02
N CYS A 134 -23.34 -12.79 15.62
CA CYS A 134 -22.05 -12.13 15.73
C CYS A 134 -21.56 -12.07 17.18
N PHE A 135 -22.44 -11.75 18.14
CA PHE A 135 -22.07 -11.72 19.55
C PHE A 135 -21.69 -13.10 20.06
N ALA A 136 -22.45 -14.14 19.69
CA ALA A 136 -22.10 -15.51 20.02
C ALA A 136 -20.75 -15.92 19.39
N ALA A 137 -20.46 -15.50 18.16
CA ALA A 137 -19.16 -15.71 17.51
C ALA A 137 -18.02 -14.99 18.25
N VAL A 138 -18.23 -13.74 18.71
CA VAL A 138 -17.28 -13.01 19.57
C VAL A 138 -17.00 -13.81 20.84
N MET A 139 -18.04 -14.27 21.54
CA MET A 139 -17.88 -15.06 22.77
C MET A 139 -17.16 -16.39 22.54
N ARG A 140 -17.45 -17.11 21.45
CA ARG A 140 -16.71 -18.33 21.05
C ARG A 140 -15.25 -18.02 20.75
N TYR A 141 -14.98 -16.93 20.03
CA TYR A 141 -13.62 -16.45 19.79
C TYR A 141 -12.93 -16.00 21.08
N MET A 142 -13.64 -15.60 22.12
CA MET A 142 -13.05 -15.26 23.42
C MET A 142 -12.91 -16.48 24.34
N GLY A 143 -13.60 -17.58 24.03
CA GLY A 143 -13.61 -18.83 24.82
C GLY A 143 -14.67 -18.83 25.91
N ASP A 144 -15.55 -17.84 25.89
CA ASP A 144 -16.67 -17.67 26.82
C ASP A 144 -17.88 -18.54 26.44
N LEU A 145 -17.91 -19.05 25.19
CA LEU A 145 -18.83 -20.08 24.72
C LEU A 145 -18.07 -21.26 24.10
N PRO A 146 -18.64 -22.49 24.14
CA PRO A 146 -18.03 -23.65 23.49
C PRO A 146 -17.91 -23.43 21.97
N MET A 147 -16.76 -23.81 21.40
CA MET A 147 -16.55 -23.77 19.95
C MET A 147 -17.32 -24.90 19.26
N SER A 148 -17.87 -24.62 18.08
CA SER A 148 -18.35 -25.66 17.17
C SER A 148 -17.18 -26.52 16.66
N PRO A 149 -17.43 -27.77 16.24
CA PRO A 149 -16.40 -28.66 15.69
C PRO A 149 -15.61 -28.05 14.52
N ASP A 150 -16.26 -27.21 13.71
CA ASP A 150 -15.59 -26.42 12.67
C ASP A 150 -15.16 -25.04 13.20
N SER A 151 -13.98 -25.01 13.84
CA SER A 151 -13.42 -23.80 14.45
C SER A 151 -12.95 -22.75 13.43
N SER A 152 -12.89 -23.10 12.14
CA SER A 152 -12.46 -22.21 11.06
C SER A 152 -13.59 -21.26 10.62
N GLU A 153 -14.83 -21.75 10.57
CA GLU A 153 -16.00 -20.98 10.18
C GLU A 153 -16.32 -19.83 11.15
N VAL A 154 -16.17 -20.05 12.46
CA VAL A 154 -16.47 -19.07 13.51
C VAL A 154 -15.63 -17.79 13.34
N LYS A 155 -14.38 -17.93 12.89
CA LYS A 155 -13.43 -16.83 12.74
C LYS A 155 -13.74 -15.94 11.54
N CYS A 156 -14.30 -16.50 10.47
CA CYS A 156 -14.65 -15.77 9.25
C CYS A 156 -16.12 -15.29 9.24
N LEU A 157 -16.98 -15.82 10.11
CA LEU A 157 -18.40 -15.49 10.17
C LEU A 157 -18.66 -13.98 10.36
N ILE A 158 -18.01 -13.36 11.36
CA ILE A 158 -18.16 -11.93 11.64
C ILE A 158 -17.77 -11.09 10.41
N LEU A 159 -16.66 -11.45 9.74
CA LEU A 159 -16.19 -10.75 8.56
C LEU A 159 -17.17 -10.90 7.38
N ARG A 160 -17.71 -12.10 7.15
CA ARG A 160 -18.72 -12.34 6.10
C ARG A 160 -19.97 -11.50 6.32
N HIS A 161 -20.51 -11.50 7.54
CA HIS A 161 -21.71 -10.74 7.88
C HIS A 161 -21.50 -9.23 7.74
N CYS A 162 -20.38 -8.70 8.24
CA CYS A 162 -20.04 -7.27 8.11
C CYS A 162 -19.74 -6.83 6.66
N HIS A 163 -19.28 -7.75 5.81
CA HIS A 163 -19.08 -7.49 4.39
C HIS A 163 -20.43 -7.41 3.65
N LYS A 164 -21.36 -8.32 3.96
CA LYS A 164 -22.69 -8.38 3.34
C LYS A 164 -23.65 -7.30 3.86
N HIS A 165 -23.55 -6.94 5.14
CA HIS A 165 -24.46 -6.00 5.80
C HIS A 165 -23.68 -4.91 6.55
N GLU A 166 -23.57 -3.72 5.95
CA GLU A 166 -22.84 -2.58 6.52
C GLU A 166 -23.39 -2.12 7.88
N ALA A 167 -24.70 -2.24 8.09
CA ALA A 167 -25.35 -1.90 9.36
C ALA A 167 -24.82 -2.72 10.56
N LEU A 168 -24.22 -3.90 10.33
CA LEU A 168 -23.65 -4.73 11.39
C LEU A 168 -22.27 -4.27 11.85
N ARG A 169 -21.59 -3.38 11.12
CA ARG A 169 -20.21 -2.95 11.46
C ARG A 169 -20.18 -2.21 12.80
N ASP A 170 -21.08 -1.24 12.97
CA ASP A 170 -21.20 -0.49 14.22
C ASP A 170 -21.63 -1.36 15.39
N GLU A 171 -22.55 -2.30 15.13
CA GLU A 171 -23.01 -3.29 16.12
C GLU A 171 -21.82 -4.13 16.61
N VAL A 172 -21.04 -4.71 15.70
CA VAL A 172 -19.87 -5.54 16.05
C VAL A 172 -18.82 -4.71 16.79
N TYR A 173 -18.56 -3.45 16.40
CA TYR A 173 -17.68 -2.57 17.16
C TYR A 173 -18.19 -2.33 18.58
N CYS A 174 -19.48 -2.07 18.76
CA CYS A 174 -20.09 -1.92 20.09
C CYS A 174 -19.96 -3.20 20.93
N GLN A 175 -20.19 -4.37 20.33
CA GLN A 175 -20.03 -5.67 20.98
C GLN A 175 -18.59 -5.92 21.42
N LEU A 176 -17.60 -5.61 20.58
CA LEU A 176 -16.18 -5.73 20.91
C LEU A 176 -15.75 -4.77 22.01
N MET A 177 -16.20 -3.51 21.95
CA MET A 177 -15.92 -2.53 23.01
C MET A 177 -16.57 -2.98 24.34
N LYS A 178 -17.80 -3.49 24.30
CA LYS A 178 -18.48 -4.08 25.47
C LYS A 178 -17.68 -5.23 26.07
N GLN A 179 -17.31 -6.22 25.26
CA GLN A 179 -16.62 -7.43 25.74
C GLN A 179 -15.17 -7.18 26.18
N THR A 180 -14.56 -6.07 25.77
CA THR A 180 -13.23 -5.65 26.24
C THR A 180 -13.27 -4.66 27.42
N THR A 181 -14.45 -4.13 27.76
CA THR A 181 -14.62 -3.20 28.88
C THR A 181 -14.88 -3.96 30.17
N ASN A 182 -13.97 -3.84 31.15
CA ASN A 182 -14.08 -4.47 32.47
C ASN A 182 -14.38 -5.98 32.37
N ASN A 183 -13.65 -6.67 31.50
CA ASN A 183 -13.81 -8.10 31.27
C ASN A 183 -13.44 -8.89 32.53
N LYS A 184 -14.44 -9.60 33.08
CA LYS A 184 -14.34 -10.44 34.29
C LYS A 184 -14.57 -11.92 33.97
N SER A 185 -14.25 -12.35 32.74
CA SER A 185 -14.38 -13.74 32.36
C SER A 185 -13.57 -14.66 33.28
N VAL A 186 -14.11 -15.86 33.51
CA VAL A 186 -13.38 -16.97 34.16
C VAL A 186 -12.25 -17.51 33.28
N LYS A 187 -12.25 -17.18 31.98
CA LYS A 187 -11.19 -17.56 31.05
C LYS A 187 -10.11 -16.47 31.02
N PRO A 188 -8.85 -16.78 31.40
CA PRO A 188 -7.81 -15.76 31.56
C PRO A 188 -7.48 -15.01 30.26
N ASP A 189 -7.59 -15.69 29.11
CA ASP A 189 -7.25 -15.09 27.81
C ASP A 189 -8.44 -14.41 27.11
N SER A 190 -9.65 -14.42 27.70
CA SER A 190 -10.87 -13.90 27.06
C SER A 190 -10.67 -12.46 26.57
N CYS A 191 -10.28 -11.55 27.47
CA CYS A 191 -10.09 -10.14 27.12
C CYS A 191 -9.00 -9.94 26.04
N GLN A 192 -7.87 -10.67 26.15
CA GLN A 192 -6.80 -10.60 25.16
C GLN A 192 -7.27 -11.06 23.77
N ARG A 193 -8.05 -12.15 23.72
CA ARG A 193 -8.66 -12.64 22.48
C ARG A 193 -9.66 -11.63 21.92
N GLY A 194 -10.46 -10.98 22.77
CA GLY A 194 -11.35 -9.88 22.36
C GLY A 194 -10.60 -8.76 21.64
N TRP A 195 -9.48 -8.30 22.20
CA TRP A 195 -8.61 -7.30 21.56
C TRP A 195 -7.96 -7.78 20.26
N ARG A 196 -7.59 -9.06 20.17
CA ARG A 196 -7.07 -9.66 18.92
C ARG A 196 -8.16 -9.67 17.83
N LEU A 197 -9.38 -10.07 18.16
CA LEU A 197 -10.51 -10.01 17.22
C LEU A 197 -10.80 -8.59 16.79
N PHE A 198 -10.76 -7.63 17.72
CA PHE A 198 -10.89 -6.21 17.42
C PHE A 198 -9.84 -5.76 16.40
N SER A 199 -8.58 -6.17 16.55
CA SER A 199 -7.53 -5.81 15.59
C SER A 199 -7.81 -6.33 14.17
N ILE A 200 -8.47 -7.47 14.03
CA ILE A 200 -8.89 -8.02 12.74
C ILE A 200 -10.03 -7.15 12.18
N VAL A 201 -11.12 -6.95 12.93
CA VAL A 201 -12.27 -6.14 12.47
C VAL A 201 -11.83 -4.73 12.06
N ALA A 202 -10.94 -4.11 12.84
CA ALA A 202 -10.36 -2.79 12.57
C ALA A 202 -9.52 -2.70 11.29
N ALA A 203 -9.05 -3.82 10.73
CA ALA A 203 -8.33 -3.84 9.45
C ALA A 203 -9.28 -3.95 8.23
N TYR A 204 -10.52 -4.38 8.44
CA TYR A 204 -11.47 -4.69 7.36
C TYR A 204 -12.56 -3.64 7.19
N PHE A 205 -13.04 -3.03 8.26
CA PHE A 205 -14.26 -2.23 8.20
C PHE A 205 -14.08 -0.85 8.83
N VAL A 206 -14.54 0.18 8.12
CA VAL A 206 -14.82 1.48 8.75
C VAL A 206 -16.09 1.38 9.60
N CYS A 207 -16.20 2.22 10.62
CA CYS A 207 -17.47 2.47 11.33
C CYS A 207 -18.19 3.67 10.71
N SER A 208 -19.45 3.89 11.08
CA SER A 208 -20.20 5.10 10.68
C SER A 208 -19.59 6.37 11.28
N ASP A 209 -19.88 7.51 10.66
CA ASP A 209 -19.47 8.82 11.21
C ASP A 209 -20.07 9.09 12.60
N THR A 210 -21.21 8.47 12.92
CA THR A 210 -21.86 8.57 14.24
C THR A 210 -21.03 7.87 15.32
N LEU A 211 -20.54 6.66 15.06
CA LEU A 211 -19.74 5.88 16.01
C LEU A 211 -18.28 6.33 16.05
N LYS A 212 -17.75 6.83 14.93
CA LYS A 212 -16.34 7.22 14.73
C LYS A 212 -15.70 7.98 15.90
N PRO A 213 -16.23 9.11 16.41
CA PRO A 213 -15.57 9.82 17.51
C PRO A 213 -15.49 9.00 18.81
N TYR A 214 -16.48 8.15 19.08
CA TYR A 214 -16.52 7.29 20.27
C TYR A 214 -15.55 6.10 20.14
N LEU A 215 -15.51 5.47 18.96
CA LEU A 215 -14.60 4.37 18.68
C LEU A 215 -13.13 4.81 18.75
N PHE A 216 -12.77 5.93 18.11
CA PHE A 216 -11.43 6.49 18.20
C PHE A 216 -11.06 6.83 19.65
N LYS A 217 -11.94 7.51 20.39
CA LYS A 217 -11.68 7.87 21.79
C LYS A 217 -11.45 6.64 22.67
N TYR A 218 -12.22 5.57 22.47
CA TYR A 218 -12.06 4.31 23.19
C TYR A 218 -10.72 3.65 22.90
N LEU A 219 -10.35 3.53 21.62
CA LEU A 219 -9.08 2.93 21.21
C LEU A 219 -7.87 3.76 21.65
N GLU A 220 -7.92 5.09 21.54
CA GLU A 220 -6.86 6.00 22.00
C GLU A 220 -6.68 5.93 23.51
N THR A 221 -7.78 5.91 24.27
CA THR A 221 -7.75 5.75 25.73
C THR A 221 -7.11 4.42 26.14
N ALA A 222 -7.39 3.33 25.40
CA ALA A 222 -6.82 2.03 25.67
C ALA A 222 -5.34 1.91 25.19
N ALA A 223 -5.01 2.52 24.06
CA ALA A 223 -3.69 2.43 23.43
C ALA A 223 -2.63 3.28 24.14
N TYR A 224 -2.99 4.51 24.55
CA TYR A 224 -2.02 5.48 25.06
C TYR A 224 -1.78 5.37 26.58
N ASP A 225 -2.70 4.75 27.34
CA ASP A 225 -2.46 4.47 28.76
C ASP A 225 -1.65 3.17 28.93
N LYS A 226 -0.33 3.33 29.05
CA LYS A 226 0.63 2.21 29.24
C LYS A 226 0.37 1.36 30.49
N ARG A 227 -0.44 1.84 31.44
CA ARG A 227 -0.81 1.08 32.65
C ARG A 227 -1.94 0.09 32.39
N ARG A 228 -2.71 0.26 31.31
CA ARG A 228 -3.79 -0.66 30.96
C ARG A 228 -3.24 -1.97 30.42
N ALA A 229 -3.83 -3.07 30.87
CA ALA A 229 -3.64 -4.35 30.21
C ALA A 229 -3.99 -4.22 28.73
N TYR A 230 -3.19 -4.87 27.87
CA TYR A 230 -3.42 -4.94 26.41
C TYR A 230 -3.24 -3.64 25.61
N HIS A 231 -2.67 -2.57 26.19
CA HIS A 231 -2.42 -1.29 25.48
C HIS A 231 -1.69 -1.47 24.12
N GLY A 232 -0.77 -2.44 24.02
CA GLY A 232 -0.07 -2.76 22.78
C GLY A 232 -1.00 -3.28 21.68
N THR A 233 -1.95 -4.17 22.00
CA THR A 233 -2.94 -4.66 21.04
C THR A 233 -3.96 -3.58 20.70
N ALA A 234 -4.35 -2.74 21.66
CA ALA A 234 -5.18 -1.56 21.40
C ALA A 234 -4.50 -0.58 20.43
N THR A 235 -3.18 -0.38 20.54
CA THR A 235 -2.39 0.41 19.59
C THR A 235 -2.45 -0.16 18.18
N VAL A 236 -2.40 -1.50 18.04
CA VAL A 236 -2.59 -2.16 16.73
C VAL A 236 -4.00 -1.92 16.19
N CYS A 237 -5.04 -2.04 17.02
CA CYS A 237 -6.43 -1.76 16.62
C CYS A 237 -6.58 -0.32 16.11
N LEU A 238 -6.03 0.65 16.85
CA LEU A 238 -6.06 2.07 16.48
C LEU A 238 -5.33 2.33 15.16
N HIS A 239 -4.14 1.75 14.97
CA HIS A 239 -3.38 1.88 13.74
C HIS A 239 -4.14 1.26 12.56
N ASN A 240 -4.70 0.07 12.73
CA ASN A 240 -5.48 -0.60 11.71
C ASN A 240 -6.69 0.24 11.30
N LEU A 241 -7.45 0.75 12.27
CA LEU A 241 -8.61 1.60 12.00
C LEU A 241 -8.23 2.86 11.21
N ARG A 242 -7.12 3.53 11.57
CA ARG A 242 -6.61 4.69 10.83
C ARG A 242 -6.26 4.34 9.38
N LYS A 243 -5.60 3.21 9.16
CA LYS A 243 -5.26 2.72 7.80
C LYS A 243 -6.51 2.38 7.00
N THR A 244 -7.48 1.70 7.61
CA THR A 244 -8.76 1.33 6.98
C THR A 244 -9.59 2.54 6.58
N PHE A 245 -9.62 3.61 7.39
CA PHE A 245 -10.24 4.88 6.99
C PHE A 245 -9.47 5.59 5.87
N LYS A 246 -8.13 5.43 5.78
CA LYS A 246 -7.30 6.10 4.77
C LYS A 246 -7.32 5.40 3.41
N PHE A 247 -7.22 4.07 3.38
CA PHE A 247 -6.99 3.28 2.16
C PHE A 247 -8.18 2.38 1.78
N GLY A 248 -9.31 2.54 2.45
CA GLY A 248 -10.37 1.53 2.43
C GLY A 248 -9.94 0.30 3.24
N GLY A 249 -10.88 -0.55 3.61
CA GLY A 249 -10.57 -1.79 4.33
C GLY A 249 -10.02 -2.89 3.42
N ARG A 250 -9.48 -3.92 4.06
CA ARG A 250 -9.12 -5.19 3.42
C ARG A 250 -10.32 -5.79 2.67
N LYS A 251 -10.08 -6.29 1.46
CA LYS A 251 -11.15 -6.85 0.60
C LYS A 251 -11.21 -8.37 0.66
N ASN A 252 -10.07 -9.04 0.79
CA ASN A 252 -10.00 -10.50 0.84
C ASN A 252 -10.02 -10.97 2.29
N VAL A 253 -10.93 -11.90 2.60
CA VAL A 253 -11.02 -12.54 3.94
C VAL A 253 -9.66 -13.18 4.27
N PRO A 254 -9.16 -13.03 5.51
CA PRO A 254 -7.81 -13.50 5.85
C PRO A 254 -7.76 -15.03 5.82
N SER A 255 -6.59 -15.58 5.52
CA SER A 255 -6.41 -17.04 5.49
C SER A 255 -6.51 -17.64 6.90
N VAL A 256 -6.76 -18.95 7.01
CA VAL A 256 -6.81 -19.64 8.31
C VAL A 256 -5.49 -19.51 9.05
N GLU A 257 -4.36 -19.52 8.32
CA GLU A 257 -3.02 -19.32 8.85
C GLU A 257 -2.83 -17.89 9.39
N GLU A 258 -3.33 -16.88 8.68
CA GLU A 258 -3.29 -15.48 9.14
C GLU A 258 -4.10 -15.32 10.42
N ILE A 259 -5.34 -15.81 10.45
CA ILE A 259 -6.17 -15.68 11.66
C ILE A 259 -5.54 -16.45 12.82
N THR A 260 -5.02 -17.65 12.58
CA THR A 260 -4.35 -18.44 13.61
C THR A 260 -3.08 -17.75 14.12
N ALA A 261 -2.33 -17.07 13.25
CA ALA A 261 -1.19 -16.26 13.62
C ALA A 261 -1.60 -15.10 14.55
N ILE A 262 -2.63 -14.34 14.17
CA ILE A 262 -3.15 -13.21 14.96
C ILE A 262 -3.72 -13.71 16.30
N SER A 263 -4.47 -14.82 16.29
CA SER A 263 -4.97 -15.47 17.51
C SER A 263 -3.85 -15.91 18.44
N ALA A 264 -2.69 -16.32 17.93
CA ALA A 264 -1.49 -16.65 18.70
C ALA A 264 -0.68 -15.42 19.14
N GLY A 265 -1.10 -14.20 18.77
CA GLY A 265 -0.45 -12.95 19.16
C GLY A 265 0.62 -12.44 18.19
N ARG A 266 0.79 -13.07 17.01
CA ARG A 266 1.64 -12.52 15.95
C ARG A 266 0.93 -11.34 15.28
N ASN A 267 1.66 -10.24 15.08
CA ASN A 267 1.12 -9.01 14.48
C ASN A 267 1.72 -8.69 13.10
N SER A 268 2.64 -9.52 12.60
CA SER A 268 3.26 -9.38 11.29
C SER A 268 3.65 -10.74 10.71
N LYS A 269 3.57 -10.84 9.38
CA LYS A 269 4.13 -11.91 8.54
C LYS A 269 5.45 -11.42 7.95
N ARG A 270 6.48 -12.28 7.95
CA ARG A 270 7.71 -12.03 7.21
C ARG A 270 7.44 -12.27 5.72
N GLN A 271 7.38 -11.21 4.93
CA GLN A 271 7.15 -11.28 3.49
C GLN A 271 8.45 -10.99 2.73
N ILE A 272 8.73 -11.80 1.72
CA ILE A 272 9.92 -11.64 0.88
C ILE A 272 9.57 -10.76 -0.32
N TYR A 273 10.45 -9.81 -0.59
CA TYR A 273 10.47 -8.93 -1.75
C TYR A 273 11.81 -9.08 -2.45
N ARG A 274 11.80 -9.08 -3.78
CA ARG A 274 13.01 -9.22 -4.60
C ARG A 274 13.43 -7.86 -5.12
N LEU A 275 14.73 -7.62 -5.09
CA LEU A 275 15.36 -6.50 -5.77
C LEU A 275 15.95 -7.01 -7.11
N PRO A 276 16.10 -6.14 -8.11
CA PRO A 276 16.91 -6.41 -9.30
C PRO A 276 18.28 -6.98 -8.91
N GLY A 277 18.73 -8.01 -9.64
CA GLY A 277 19.91 -8.81 -9.28
C GLY A 277 19.61 -9.98 -8.34
N GLY A 278 18.34 -10.19 -7.96
CA GLY A 278 17.89 -11.38 -7.21
C GLY A 278 18.08 -11.28 -5.70
N THR A 279 18.55 -10.14 -5.17
CA THR A 279 18.68 -9.94 -3.72
C THR A 279 17.30 -9.95 -3.07
N GLU A 280 17.12 -10.80 -2.05
CA GLU A 280 15.88 -10.88 -1.29
C GLU A 280 15.90 -9.97 -0.06
N ARG A 281 14.79 -9.26 0.17
CA ARG A 281 14.54 -8.43 1.34
C ARG A 281 13.29 -8.91 2.05
N VAL A 282 13.42 -9.11 3.36
CA VAL A 282 12.31 -9.50 4.20
C VAL A 282 11.76 -8.24 4.86
N VAL A 283 10.49 -7.95 4.62
CA VAL A 283 9.74 -6.87 5.25
C VAL A 283 8.65 -7.48 6.14
N ASN A 284 8.43 -6.87 7.31
CA ASN A 284 7.42 -7.33 8.25
C ASN A 284 6.05 -6.77 7.88
N THR A 285 5.28 -7.54 7.12
CA THR A 285 3.95 -7.17 6.61
C THR A 285 2.87 -7.41 7.66
N LYS A 286 2.12 -6.38 8.01
CA LYS A 286 0.95 -6.42 8.90
C LYS A 286 -0.33 -6.56 8.09
N SER A 287 -1.46 -6.86 8.73
CA SER A 287 -2.76 -6.96 8.05
C SER A 287 -3.20 -5.68 7.36
N THR A 288 -2.66 -4.52 7.73
CA THR A 288 -2.96 -3.22 7.09
C THR A 288 -1.79 -2.63 6.30
N THR A 289 -0.74 -3.41 6.03
CA THR A 289 0.37 -2.98 5.17
C THR A 289 -0.10 -2.90 3.72
N VAL A 290 0.01 -1.69 3.14
CA VAL A 290 -0.26 -1.44 1.72
C VAL A 290 1.05 -1.38 0.93
N VAL A 291 0.96 -1.45 -0.40
CA VAL A 291 2.12 -1.40 -1.31
C VAL A 291 2.99 -0.16 -1.07
N GLN A 292 2.40 0.99 -0.78
CA GLN A 292 3.13 2.22 -0.47
C GLN A 292 4.07 2.05 0.75
N ASP A 293 3.61 1.43 1.84
CA ASP A 293 4.43 1.27 3.04
C ASP A 293 5.69 0.41 2.72
N VAL A 294 5.52 -0.59 1.86
CA VAL A 294 6.62 -1.45 1.41
C VAL A 294 7.60 -0.69 0.52
N ILE A 295 7.09 0.14 -0.39
CA ILE A 295 7.94 0.99 -1.24
C ILE A 295 8.75 1.93 -0.36
N GLU A 296 8.14 2.58 0.64
CA GLU A 296 8.83 3.46 1.58
C GLU A 296 9.94 2.72 2.34
N GLU A 297 9.65 1.53 2.88
CA GLU A 297 10.64 0.70 3.59
C GLU A 297 11.79 0.27 2.67
N LEU A 298 11.49 -0.21 1.46
CA LEU A 298 12.51 -0.65 0.50
C LEU A 298 13.34 0.51 -0.04
N CYS A 299 12.74 1.67 -0.33
CA CYS A 299 13.43 2.91 -0.67
C CYS A 299 14.43 3.30 0.42
N SER A 300 14.00 3.28 1.70
CA SER A 300 14.89 3.54 2.83
C SER A 300 16.04 2.53 2.90
N VAL A 301 15.79 1.26 2.62
CA VAL A 301 16.81 0.19 2.63
C VAL A 301 17.85 0.38 1.53
N ILE A 302 17.42 0.73 0.31
CA ILE A 302 18.34 0.94 -0.83
C ILE A 302 19.03 2.31 -0.78
N GLY A 303 18.60 3.20 0.12
CA GLY A 303 19.22 4.50 0.35
C GLY A 303 18.70 5.60 -0.57
N VAL A 304 17.44 5.55 -1.00
CA VAL A 304 16.72 6.66 -1.65
C VAL A 304 16.52 7.78 -0.62
N THR A 305 16.86 9.03 -0.97
CA THR A 305 16.86 10.17 -0.02
C THR A 305 16.24 11.45 -0.58
N GLY A 306 15.83 11.49 -1.85
CA GLY A 306 15.12 12.59 -2.49
C GLY A 306 13.67 12.78 -2.01
N GLY A 307 13.36 12.28 -0.81
CA GLY A 307 12.05 12.36 -0.16
C GLY A 307 10.95 11.63 -0.92
N ASP A 308 9.71 12.00 -0.61
CA ASP A 308 8.50 11.38 -1.16
C ASP A 308 8.45 11.41 -2.69
N MET A 309 9.04 12.45 -3.29
CA MET A 309 9.05 12.65 -4.74
C MET A 309 9.95 11.65 -5.48
N GLU A 310 11.15 11.33 -4.98
CA GLU A 310 12.01 10.31 -5.59
C GLU A 310 11.39 8.91 -5.41
N MET A 311 10.75 8.65 -4.26
CA MET A 311 10.06 7.38 -4.01
C MET A 311 8.92 7.11 -4.99
N GLU A 312 8.34 8.13 -5.60
CA GLU A 312 7.31 7.96 -6.63
C GLU A 312 7.80 7.21 -7.86
N GLU A 313 9.10 7.19 -8.10
CA GLU A 313 9.73 6.50 -9.23
C GLU A 313 9.70 4.98 -9.11
N PHE A 314 9.56 4.48 -7.88
CA PHE A 314 9.60 3.07 -7.57
C PHE A 314 8.20 2.49 -7.52
N SER A 315 8.08 1.28 -8.04
CA SER A 315 6.85 0.50 -8.08
C SER A 315 7.11 -0.92 -7.59
N LEU A 316 6.07 -1.55 -7.08
CA LEU A 316 6.07 -2.96 -6.74
C LEU A 316 5.28 -3.73 -7.79
N TYR A 317 5.84 -4.85 -8.24
CA TYR A 317 5.23 -5.74 -9.22
C TYR A 317 5.08 -7.13 -8.62
N CYS A 318 4.05 -7.83 -9.06
CA CYS A 318 3.86 -9.25 -8.84
C CYS A 318 4.19 -9.99 -10.14
N ILE A 319 5.06 -10.99 -10.05
CA ILE A 319 5.37 -11.93 -11.13
C ILE A 319 4.78 -13.27 -10.74
N VAL A 320 3.89 -13.81 -11.56
CA VAL A 320 3.35 -15.15 -11.39
C VAL A 320 4.07 -16.09 -12.36
N GLU A 321 4.50 -17.26 -11.88
CA GLU A 321 5.18 -18.25 -12.72
C GLU A 321 4.24 -18.75 -13.81
N GLY A 322 4.68 -18.66 -15.07
CA GLY A 322 3.90 -19.02 -16.26
C GLY A 322 3.18 -17.85 -16.92
N ASP A 323 3.01 -16.71 -16.24
CA ASP A 323 2.43 -15.52 -16.85
C ASP A 323 3.46 -14.79 -17.72
N THR A 324 3.02 -14.30 -18.89
CA THR A 324 3.88 -13.60 -19.85
C THR A 324 4.30 -12.21 -19.35
N PHE A 325 3.46 -11.57 -18.51
CA PHE A 325 3.63 -10.18 -18.09
C PHE A 325 3.70 -10.05 -16.58
N THR A 326 4.48 -9.08 -16.13
CA THR A 326 4.50 -8.68 -14.72
C THR A 326 3.30 -7.78 -14.42
N MET A 327 2.69 -7.97 -13.26
CA MET A 327 1.51 -7.22 -12.84
C MET A 327 1.93 -6.10 -11.88
N PRO A 328 1.75 -4.81 -12.24
CA PRO A 328 2.00 -3.72 -11.31
C PRO A 328 0.97 -3.74 -10.18
N LEU A 329 1.41 -3.46 -8.96
CA LEU A 329 0.53 -3.32 -7.80
C LEU A 329 0.27 -1.83 -7.52
N ALA A 330 -0.99 -1.46 -7.31
CA ALA A 330 -1.34 -0.09 -6.98
C ALA A 330 -0.92 0.24 -5.54
N ARG A 331 -0.49 1.50 -5.32
CA ARG A 331 0.12 1.95 -4.06
C ARG A 331 -0.78 1.74 -2.82
N GLU A 332 -2.09 1.79 -3.02
CA GLU A 332 -3.09 1.69 -1.95
C GLU A 332 -3.57 0.25 -1.70
N GLU A 333 -3.15 -0.72 -2.53
CA GLU A 333 -3.55 -2.12 -2.35
C GLU A 333 -2.87 -2.75 -1.14
N TYR A 334 -3.63 -3.55 -0.39
CA TYR A 334 -3.08 -4.32 0.72
C TYR A 334 -2.30 -5.53 0.21
N ILE A 335 -1.05 -5.67 0.64
CA ILE A 335 -0.17 -6.78 0.21
C ILE A 335 -0.76 -8.15 0.54
N LEU A 336 -1.37 -8.28 1.72
CA LEU A 336 -1.94 -9.56 2.12
C LEU A 336 -3.22 -9.89 1.32
N ASP A 337 -3.79 -8.99 0.51
CA ASP A 337 -5.03 -9.24 -0.25
C ASP A 337 -4.59 -9.91 -1.54
N VAL A 338 -3.60 -9.31 -2.19
CA VAL A 338 -2.87 -9.85 -3.34
C VAL A 338 -2.30 -11.23 -3.02
N THR A 339 -1.48 -11.36 -1.96
CA THR A 339 -0.82 -12.63 -1.67
C THR A 339 -1.79 -13.72 -1.18
N THR A 340 -2.89 -13.38 -0.51
CA THR A 340 -3.88 -14.39 -0.09
C THR A 340 -4.61 -14.99 -1.29
N GLU A 341 -4.96 -14.17 -2.27
CA GLU A 341 -5.61 -14.62 -3.50
C GLU A 341 -4.70 -15.53 -4.32
N LEU A 342 -3.44 -15.14 -4.50
CA LEU A 342 -2.45 -15.96 -5.21
C LEU A 342 -2.22 -17.33 -4.55
N HIS A 343 -2.09 -17.36 -3.21
CA HIS A 343 -1.96 -18.63 -2.48
C HIS A 343 -3.22 -19.50 -2.61
N LYS A 344 -4.42 -18.89 -2.56
CA LYS A 344 -5.69 -19.61 -2.73
C LYS A 344 -5.77 -20.29 -4.10
N ASN A 345 -5.24 -19.63 -5.13
CA ASN A 345 -5.16 -20.14 -6.49
C ASN A 345 -3.95 -21.08 -6.72
N GLN A 346 -3.16 -21.37 -5.67
CA GLN A 346 -1.94 -22.21 -5.73
C GLN A 346 -0.90 -21.71 -6.74
N GLN A 347 -0.84 -20.39 -6.97
CA GLN A 347 0.09 -19.78 -7.89
C GLN A 347 1.45 -19.57 -7.20
N VAL A 348 2.54 -19.91 -7.91
CA VAL A 348 3.90 -19.53 -7.51
C VAL A 348 4.13 -18.10 -7.96
N PHE A 349 4.52 -17.22 -7.04
CA PHE A 349 4.70 -15.81 -7.35
C PHE A 349 5.88 -15.16 -6.63
N TYR A 350 6.33 -14.04 -7.17
CA TYR A 350 7.38 -13.19 -6.63
C TYR A 350 6.93 -11.74 -6.60
N LEU A 351 7.20 -11.03 -5.51
CA LEU A 351 7.01 -9.58 -5.42
C LEU A 351 8.36 -8.92 -5.70
N ILE A 352 8.46 -8.11 -6.76
CA ILE A 352 9.68 -7.44 -7.16
C ILE A 352 9.54 -5.92 -7.08
N PHE A 353 10.53 -5.26 -6.50
CA PHE A 353 10.61 -3.81 -6.36
C PHE A 353 11.53 -3.23 -7.43
N CYS A 354 11.01 -2.37 -8.29
CA CYS A 354 11.75 -1.83 -9.43
C CYS A 354 11.59 -0.31 -9.52
N ARG A 355 12.58 0.35 -10.13
CA ARG A 355 12.44 1.74 -10.55
C ARG A 355 11.67 1.78 -11.87
N SER A 356 10.44 2.24 -11.83
CA SER A 356 9.51 2.23 -12.98
C SER A 356 9.60 3.47 -13.87
N VAL A 357 10.02 4.62 -13.32
CA VAL A 357 10.16 5.89 -14.06
C VAL A 357 11.41 6.65 -13.61
N TRP A 358 11.93 7.56 -14.44
CA TRP A 358 13.33 8.04 -14.31
C TRP A 358 13.51 9.55 -14.50
N HIS A 359 13.05 10.37 -13.56
CA HIS A 359 13.27 11.81 -13.50
C HIS A 359 14.48 12.24 -12.67
N PHE A 360 14.66 11.63 -11.49
CA PHE A 360 15.73 12.01 -10.57
C PHE A 360 17.09 11.50 -11.06
N PRO A 361 18.17 12.31 -10.91
CA PRO A 361 19.50 11.88 -11.31
C PRO A 361 19.93 10.64 -10.53
N LEU A 362 20.80 9.82 -11.12
CA LEU A 362 21.32 8.64 -10.44
C LEU A 362 22.17 9.06 -9.23
N ARG A 363 22.03 8.28 -8.17
CA ARG A 363 22.79 8.43 -6.93
C ARG A 363 23.82 7.33 -6.81
N LEU A 364 25.06 7.66 -7.14
CA LEU A 364 26.15 6.70 -7.20
C LEU A 364 26.91 6.58 -5.87
N ASP A 365 26.38 7.18 -4.80
CA ASP A 365 26.92 7.18 -3.44
C ASP A 365 26.46 5.98 -2.59
N SER A 366 25.31 5.38 -2.92
CA SER A 366 24.79 4.19 -2.21
C SER A 366 25.13 2.90 -2.96
N GLN A 367 25.90 2.01 -2.33
CA GLN A 367 26.31 0.73 -2.95
C GLN A 367 25.11 -0.13 -3.35
N LEU A 368 24.10 -0.24 -2.48
CA LEU A 368 22.92 -1.07 -2.77
C LEU A 368 22.03 -0.41 -3.84
N TYR A 369 21.93 0.91 -3.86
CA TYR A 369 21.22 1.61 -4.93
C TYR A 369 21.90 1.34 -6.29
N VAL A 370 23.23 1.49 -6.36
CA VAL A 370 24.01 1.21 -7.57
C VAL A 370 23.79 -0.23 -8.02
N GLU A 371 23.87 -1.19 -7.10
CA GLU A 371 23.62 -2.60 -7.39
C GLU A 371 22.24 -2.82 -7.99
N VAL A 372 21.19 -2.26 -7.37
CA VAL A 372 19.80 -2.42 -7.83
C VAL A 372 19.59 -1.80 -9.21
N VAL A 373 20.02 -0.55 -9.40
CA VAL A 373 19.82 0.17 -10.66
C VAL A 373 20.65 -0.46 -11.79
N PHE A 374 21.89 -0.87 -11.51
CA PHE A 374 22.74 -1.55 -12.48
C PHE A 374 22.10 -2.86 -12.97
N ASN A 375 21.65 -3.70 -12.04
CA ASN A 375 21.04 -4.99 -12.40
C ASN A 375 19.69 -4.83 -13.13
N GLN A 376 19.05 -3.67 -13.03
CA GLN A 376 17.84 -3.37 -13.80
C GLN A 376 18.15 -2.91 -15.23
N ILE A 377 19.22 -2.14 -15.43
CA ILE A 377 19.55 -1.49 -16.72
C ILE A 377 20.51 -2.33 -17.59
N ALA A 378 21.43 -3.09 -16.99
CA ALA A 378 22.43 -3.85 -17.74
C ALA A 378 21.82 -4.83 -18.78
N PRO A 379 20.69 -5.51 -18.52
CA PRO A 379 20.02 -6.33 -19.54
C PRO A 379 19.58 -5.53 -20.76
N ASP A 380 18.99 -4.34 -20.57
CA ASP A 380 18.53 -3.48 -21.67
C ASP A 380 19.69 -3.01 -22.54
N TYR A 381 20.85 -2.74 -21.94
CA TYR A 381 22.08 -2.46 -22.67
C TYR A 381 22.52 -3.68 -23.50
N LEU A 382 22.66 -4.86 -22.89
CA LEU A 382 23.16 -6.06 -23.58
C LEU A 382 22.24 -6.52 -24.72
N GLU A 383 20.92 -6.34 -24.55
CA GLU A 383 19.93 -6.58 -25.61
C GLU A 383 19.96 -5.49 -26.71
N GLY A 384 20.62 -4.37 -26.46
CA GLY A 384 20.77 -3.26 -27.41
C GLY A 384 19.60 -2.28 -27.43
N LEU A 385 18.67 -2.37 -26.48
CA LEU A 385 17.47 -1.52 -26.42
C LEU A 385 17.82 -0.04 -26.18
N LEU A 386 18.95 0.23 -25.54
CA LEU A 386 19.42 1.59 -25.27
C LEU A 386 20.21 2.19 -26.45
N LEU A 387 20.61 1.37 -27.42
CA LEU A 387 21.50 1.75 -28.51
C LEU A 387 20.70 2.26 -29.69
N VAL A 388 21.02 3.47 -30.16
CA VAL A 388 20.47 4.07 -31.38
C VAL A 388 21.54 4.00 -32.46
N MET A 389 21.19 3.49 -33.65
CA MET A 389 22.11 3.24 -34.77
C MET A 389 21.59 3.85 -36.08
N PRO A 390 21.68 5.18 -36.26
CA PRO A 390 21.21 5.83 -37.48
C PRO A 390 21.85 5.23 -38.73
N GLY A 391 21.02 4.85 -39.71
CA GLY A 391 21.50 4.21 -40.94
C GLY A 391 22.26 2.89 -40.72
N GLU A 392 21.98 2.17 -39.63
CA GLU A 392 22.65 0.93 -39.22
C GLU A 392 24.16 1.10 -38.91
N GLN A 393 24.59 2.33 -38.62
CA GLN A 393 25.96 2.67 -38.27
C GLN A 393 26.09 3.12 -36.81
N LEU A 394 27.32 3.05 -36.28
CA LEU A 394 27.66 3.54 -34.95
C LEU A 394 28.61 4.72 -35.05
N ASP A 395 28.27 5.80 -34.35
CA ASP A 395 29.16 6.94 -34.20
C ASP A 395 30.41 6.57 -33.39
N GLN A 396 31.54 7.25 -33.66
CA GLN A 396 32.81 6.92 -32.99
C GLN A 396 32.76 7.06 -31.47
N ASP A 397 32.04 8.06 -30.96
CA ASP A 397 31.88 8.27 -29.51
C ASP A 397 31.11 7.10 -28.87
N VAL A 398 30.07 6.59 -29.56
CA VAL A 398 29.29 5.43 -29.11
C VAL A 398 30.13 4.16 -29.14
N ILE A 399 30.97 3.98 -30.16
CA ILE A 399 31.92 2.85 -30.24
C ILE A 399 32.88 2.88 -29.05
N TYR A 400 33.42 4.06 -28.71
CA TYR A 400 34.31 4.22 -27.56
C TYR A 400 33.58 3.90 -26.25
N ASP A 401 32.37 4.43 -26.05
CA ASP A 401 31.53 4.14 -24.89
C ASP A 401 31.26 2.64 -24.75
N ILE A 402 30.88 1.95 -25.84
CA ILE A 402 30.62 0.50 -25.85
C ILE A 402 31.89 -0.27 -25.45
N ALA A 403 33.06 0.07 -25.99
CA ALA A 403 34.31 -0.61 -25.66
C ALA A 403 34.69 -0.41 -24.19
N LYS A 404 34.54 0.81 -23.66
CA LYS A 404 34.79 1.12 -22.25
C LYS A 404 33.79 0.42 -21.34
N MET A 405 32.51 0.43 -21.68
CA MET A 405 31.46 -0.27 -20.94
C MET A 405 31.69 -1.78 -20.90
N ALA A 406 32.13 -2.40 -21.99
CA ALA A 406 32.46 -3.83 -21.99
C ALA A 406 33.60 -4.16 -21.00
N ALA A 407 34.66 -3.34 -20.93
CA ALA A 407 35.71 -3.50 -19.93
C ALA A 407 35.18 -3.31 -18.49
N LEU A 408 34.34 -2.30 -18.28
CA LEU A 408 33.68 -2.06 -16.98
C LEU A 408 32.74 -3.20 -16.58
N LEU A 409 31.97 -3.77 -17.50
CA LEU A 409 31.09 -4.92 -17.25
C LEU A 409 31.89 -6.17 -16.88
N HIS A 410 33.05 -6.39 -17.51
CA HIS A 410 33.95 -7.48 -17.14
C HIS A 410 34.41 -7.33 -15.69
N ARG A 411 34.84 -6.13 -15.29
CA ARG A 411 35.24 -5.84 -13.91
C ARG A 411 34.06 -5.86 -12.93
N ALA A 412 32.88 -5.42 -13.35
CA ALA A 412 31.65 -5.47 -12.54
C ALA A 412 31.19 -6.91 -12.25
N ALA A 413 31.49 -7.85 -13.14
CA ALA A 413 31.34 -9.29 -12.94
C ALA A 413 32.45 -9.92 -12.08
N ASP A 414 33.28 -9.09 -11.44
CA ASP A 414 34.41 -9.44 -10.59
C ASP A 414 35.52 -10.24 -11.29
N MET A 415 35.64 -10.10 -12.62
CA MET A 415 36.79 -10.64 -13.33
C MET A 415 38.02 -9.78 -13.06
N THR A 416 39.20 -10.40 -13.03
CA THR A 416 40.48 -9.76 -12.67
C THR A 416 41.53 -9.86 -13.77
N HIS A 417 41.23 -10.58 -14.85
CA HIS A 417 42.07 -10.71 -16.03
C HIS A 417 41.55 -9.84 -17.18
N VAL A 418 42.40 -9.68 -18.20
CA VAL A 418 42.03 -8.97 -19.43
C VAL A 418 40.94 -9.74 -20.18
N PRO A 419 39.86 -9.09 -20.66
CA PRO A 419 38.78 -9.75 -21.40
C PRO A 419 39.29 -10.53 -22.61
N THR A 420 38.92 -11.81 -22.71
CA THR A 420 39.21 -12.62 -23.90
C THR A 420 38.24 -12.31 -25.04
N MET A 421 38.55 -12.79 -26.25
CA MET A 421 37.65 -12.70 -27.41
C MET A 421 36.27 -13.32 -27.13
N LYS A 422 36.24 -14.45 -26.43
CA LYS A 422 34.97 -15.14 -26.11
C LYS A 422 34.13 -14.34 -25.13
N GLU A 423 34.75 -13.77 -24.10
CA GLU A 423 34.06 -12.96 -23.09
C GLU A 423 33.60 -11.63 -23.67
N THR A 424 34.43 -10.97 -24.48
CA THR A 424 34.11 -9.68 -25.13
C THR A 424 32.79 -9.75 -25.88
N LYS A 425 32.51 -10.85 -26.58
CA LYS A 425 31.24 -11.04 -27.29
C LYS A 425 30.00 -10.89 -26.39
N PHE A 426 30.08 -11.33 -25.13
CA PHE A 426 28.95 -11.28 -24.18
C PHE A 426 28.87 -9.97 -23.39
N LEU A 427 29.85 -9.08 -23.57
CA LEU A 427 29.93 -7.77 -22.92
C LEU A 427 29.45 -6.64 -23.83
N LEU A 428 29.26 -6.92 -25.12
CA LEU A 428 28.81 -5.97 -26.14
C LEU A 428 27.29 -6.09 -26.35
N PRO A 429 26.61 -4.99 -26.71
CA PRO A 429 25.20 -5.02 -27.07
C PRO A 429 25.01 -5.84 -28.36
N LYS A 430 23.96 -6.66 -28.42
CA LYS A 430 23.74 -7.58 -29.57
C LYS A 430 23.81 -6.90 -30.95
N PRO A 431 23.21 -5.70 -31.19
CA PRO A 431 23.31 -5.04 -32.48
C PRO A 431 24.72 -4.59 -32.87
N ALA A 432 25.59 -4.28 -31.91
CA ALA A 432 26.98 -3.89 -32.20
C ALA A 432 27.83 -5.04 -32.76
N LEU A 433 27.41 -6.29 -32.55
CA LEU A 433 28.07 -7.47 -33.11
C LEU A 433 27.82 -7.62 -34.62
N THR A 434 26.80 -6.96 -35.17
CA THR A 434 26.40 -7.06 -36.58
C THR A 434 26.82 -5.87 -37.43
N VAL A 435 27.35 -4.81 -36.81
CA VAL A 435 27.82 -3.60 -37.52
C VAL A 435 29.01 -3.94 -38.40
N ARG A 436 29.00 -3.46 -39.65
CA ARG A 436 30.01 -3.79 -40.66
C ARG A 436 31.34 -3.07 -40.44
N ASP A 437 31.29 -1.88 -39.84
CA ASP A 437 32.43 -0.97 -39.74
C ASP A 437 33.46 -1.38 -38.68
N VAL A 438 33.07 -2.22 -37.71
CA VAL A 438 33.96 -2.67 -36.62
C VAL A 438 34.07 -4.19 -36.59
N LYS A 439 35.25 -4.70 -36.91
CA LYS A 439 35.53 -6.15 -36.88
C LYS A 439 35.65 -6.65 -35.44
N PRO A 440 35.34 -7.93 -35.15
CA PRO A 440 35.47 -8.50 -33.80
C PRO A 440 36.85 -8.30 -33.15
N ALA A 441 37.94 -8.41 -33.91
CA ALA A 441 39.28 -8.15 -33.41
C ALA A 441 39.51 -6.68 -33.00
N GLN A 442 38.88 -5.73 -33.69
CA GLN A 442 38.94 -4.32 -33.32
C GLN A 442 38.19 -4.07 -32.01
N TRP A 443 37.01 -4.67 -31.83
CA TRP A 443 36.29 -4.62 -30.55
C TRP A 443 37.15 -5.13 -29.40
N VAL A 444 37.75 -6.32 -29.54
CA VAL A 444 38.63 -6.87 -28.51
C VAL A 444 39.80 -5.93 -28.22
N ASN A 445 40.49 -5.43 -29.24
CA ASN A 445 41.62 -4.53 -29.02
C ASN A 445 41.21 -3.26 -28.25
N MET A 446 40.06 -2.65 -28.58
CA MET A 446 39.55 -1.47 -27.88
C MET A 446 39.16 -1.78 -26.43
N VAL A 447 38.48 -2.90 -26.20
CA VAL A 447 38.08 -3.35 -24.85
C VAL A 447 39.30 -3.64 -23.99
N GLN A 448 40.28 -4.37 -24.51
CA GLN A 448 41.53 -4.68 -23.80
C GLN A 448 42.38 -3.43 -23.55
N SER A 449 42.33 -2.44 -24.45
CA SER A 449 43.04 -1.17 -24.24
C SER A 449 42.46 -0.38 -23.06
N ASN A 450 41.14 -0.41 -22.88
CA ASN A 450 40.46 0.22 -21.74
C ASN A 450 40.66 -0.55 -20.41
N TRP A 451 41.13 -1.81 -20.44
CA TRP A 451 41.27 -2.62 -19.24
C TRP A 451 42.22 -2.02 -18.20
N ARG A 452 43.33 -1.41 -18.65
CA ARG A 452 44.35 -0.80 -17.76
C ARG A 452 43.78 0.28 -16.84
N ASP A 453 42.77 1.00 -17.31
CA ASP A 453 42.12 2.08 -16.54
C ASP A 453 41.02 1.55 -15.61
N VAL A 454 40.59 0.30 -15.80
CA VAL A 454 39.43 -0.31 -15.15
C VAL A 454 39.83 -1.38 -14.14
N GLU A 455 40.96 -2.05 -14.30
CA GLU A 455 41.36 -3.21 -13.50
C GLU A 455 41.50 -2.91 -12.00
N THR A 456 41.85 -1.67 -11.65
CA THR A 456 41.99 -1.22 -10.26
C THR A 456 40.67 -0.84 -9.59
N LEU A 457 39.57 -0.79 -10.34
CA LEU A 457 38.26 -0.42 -9.80
C LEU A 457 37.64 -1.56 -8.98
N THR A 458 36.82 -1.20 -8.00
CA THR A 458 35.93 -2.16 -7.32
C THR A 458 34.72 -2.49 -8.20
N THR A 459 34.07 -3.63 -7.95
CA THR A 459 32.87 -4.06 -8.68
C THR A 459 31.77 -2.99 -8.67
N ILE A 460 31.51 -2.36 -7.52
CA ILE A 460 30.52 -1.29 -7.38
C ILE A 460 30.94 -0.02 -8.12
N GLN A 461 32.22 0.37 -8.09
CA GLN A 461 32.70 1.52 -8.87
C GLN A 461 32.56 1.28 -10.38
N SER A 462 32.84 0.05 -10.84
CA SER A 462 32.63 -0.31 -12.25
C SER A 462 31.15 -0.22 -12.63
N LYS A 463 30.24 -0.77 -11.80
CA LYS A 463 28.78 -0.63 -12.00
C LYS A 463 28.33 0.83 -12.02
N ALA A 464 28.84 1.66 -11.11
CA ALA A 464 28.55 3.08 -11.06
C ALA A 464 29.01 3.83 -12.32
N GLN A 465 30.20 3.52 -12.84
CA GLN A 465 30.69 4.12 -14.08
C GLN A 465 29.89 3.68 -15.31
N VAL A 466 29.46 2.41 -15.38
CA VAL A 466 28.54 1.97 -16.43
C VAL A 466 27.25 2.79 -16.39
N LEU A 467 26.69 2.97 -15.20
CA LEU A 467 25.49 3.78 -15.01
C LEU A 467 25.70 5.25 -15.39
N ASP A 468 26.86 5.85 -15.06
CA ASP A 468 27.18 7.23 -15.45
C ASP A 468 27.23 7.41 -16.97
N ILE A 469 27.86 6.47 -17.69
CA ILE A 469 27.91 6.47 -19.16
C ILE A 469 26.49 6.31 -19.72
N LEU A 470 25.79 5.24 -19.33
CA LEU A 470 24.46 4.94 -19.85
C LEU A 470 23.45 6.05 -19.55
N SER A 471 23.56 6.75 -18.41
CA SER A 471 22.64 7.84 -18.05
C SER A 471 22.59 8.99 -19.05
N LYS A 472 23.61 9.12 -19.90
CA LYS A 472 23.72 10.14 -20.95
C LYS A 472 23.09 9.71 -22.27
N TRP A 473 22.78 8.42 -22.44
CA TRP A 473 22.20 7.89 -23.67
C TRP A 473 20.73 8.29 -23.80
N PRO A 474 20.23 8.57 -25.02
CA PRO A 474 18.90 9.14 -25.24
C PRO A 474 17.75 8.24 -24.79
N LEU A 475 17.95 6.92 -24.85
CA LEU A 475 16.97 5.91 -24.46
C LEU A 475 17.16 5.39 -23.03
N PHE A 476 18.06 5.98 -22.24
CA PHE A 476 18.26 5.59 -20.84
C PHE A 476 16.98 5.69 -20.01
N GLY A 477 16.73 4.69 -19.18
CA GLY A 477 15.53 4.63 -18.32
C GLY A 477 14.22 4.47 -19.11
N SER A 478 14.28 4.04 -20.37
CA SER A 478 13.08 3.77 -21.14
C SER A 478 12.44 2.44 -20.74
N SER A 479 11.11 2.39 -20.69
CA SER A 479 10.36 1.15 -20.78
C SER A 479 9.99 0.88 -22.23
N PHE A 480 10.30 -0.31 -22.74
CA PHE A 480 10.12 -0.68 -24.15
C PHE A 480 8.94 -1.64 -24.33
N PHE A 481 8.09 -1.36 -25.30
CA PHE A 481 6.92 -2.17 -25.63
C PHE A 481 6.84 -2.41 -27.13
N ALA A 482 6.71 -3.67 -27.54
CA ALA A 482 6.38 -3.99 -28.93
C ALA A 482 4.92 -3.61 -29.18
N VAL A 483 4.66 -2.76 -30.18
CA VAL A 483 3.31 -2.27 -30.50
C VAL A 483 3.06 -2.28 -32.00
N LYS A 484 1.80 -2.53 -32.38
CA LYS A 484 1.33 -2.36 -33.75
C LYS A 484 0.57 -1.05 -33.86
N ARG A 485 1.14 -0.08 -34.57
CA ARG A 485 0.50 1.23 -34.79
C ARG A 485 -0.51 1.11 -35.93
N VAL A 486 -1.75 1.49 -35.64
CA VAL A 486 -2.84 1.54 -36.61
C VAL A 486 -2.97 2.98 -37.11
N SER A 487 -2.44 3.25 -38.30
CA SER A 487 -2.57 4.53 -39.00
C SER A 487 -3.83 4.59 -39.87
N ASP A 488 -4.21 3.46 -40.46
CA ASP A 488 -5.42 3.20 -41.25
C ASP A 488 -5.92 1.79 -40.87
N PRO A 489 -7.24 1.50 -40.82
CA PRO A 489 -7.73 0.14 -40.57
C PRO A 489 -7.08 -0.98 -41.41
N LYS A 490 -6.49 -0.66 -42.58
CA LYS A 490 -5.79 -1.62 -43.45
C LYS A 490 -4.26 -1.66 -43.28
N GLU A 491 -3.65 -0.68 -42.63
CA GLU A 491 -2.20 -0.58 -42.49
C GLU A 491 -1.78 -0.66 -41.01
N ARG A 492 -1.01 -1.71 -40.68
CA ARG A 492 -0.39 -1.88 -39.38
C ARG A 492 1.11 -1.90 -39.57
N SER A 493 1.80 -1.00 -38.88
CA SER A 493 3.26 -1.01 -38.81
C SER A 493 3.69 -1.44 -37.42
N ASP A 494 4.69 -2.32 -37.38
CA ASP A 494 5.33 -2.75 -36.15
C ASP A 494 6.32 -1.67 -35.69
N HIS A 495 6.25 -1.29 -34.42
CA HIS A 495 7.12 -0.28 -33.80
C HIS A 495 7.51 -0.74 -32.40
N ILE A 496 8.57 -0.14 -31.86
CA ILE A 496 8.83 -0.16 -30.42
C ILE A 496 8.34 1.17 -29.85
N LEU A 497 7.52 1.09 -28.80
CA LEU A 497 7.16 2.24 -27.98
C LEU A 497 8.14 2.32 -26.81
N ALA A 498 8.92 3.40 -26.73
CA ALA A 498 9.80 3.68 -25.61
C ALA A 498 9.22 4.82 -24.75
N LEU A 499 9.06 4.57 -23.45
CA LEU A 499 8.58 5.55 -22.47
C LEU A 499 9.72 5.93 -21.51
N ASN A 500 10.18 7.18 -21.56
CA ASN A 500 11.21 7.69 -20.66
C ASN A 500 10.87 9.12 -20.20
N ARG A 501 11.75 9.76 -19.43
CA ARG A 501 11.58 11.15 -18.93
C ARG A 501 11.32 12.21 -20.00
N HIS A 502 11.69 11.97 -21.25
CA HIS A 502 11.49 12.92 -22.34
C HIS A 502 10.11 12.77 -23.01
N GLY A 503 9.38 11.68 -22.74
CA GLY A 503 8.04 11.46 -23.26
C GLY A 503 7.83 10.08 -23.85
N VAL A 504 6.97 10.05 -24.86
CA VAL A 504 6.56 8.85 -25.61
C VAL A 504 7.29 8.85 -26.95
N HIS A 505 8.11 7.84 -27.20
CA HIS A 505 8.87 7.66 -28.43
C HIS A 505 8.34 6.46 -29.21
N PHE A 506 8.06 6.64 -30.49
CA PHE A 506 7.95 5.56 -31.46
C PHE A 506 9.30 5.43 -32.15
N ILE A 507 9.95 4.30 -31.97
CA ILE A 507 11.28 4.05 -32.52
C ILE A 507 11.25 2.92 -33.55
N ASP A 508 12.16 3.01 -34.51
CA ASP A 508 12.39 1.96 -35.51
C ASP A 508 12.80 0.64 -34.85
N LEU A 509 12.40 -0.49 -35.44
CA LEU A 509 12.63 -1.83 -34.88
C LEU A 509 14.10 -2.25 -34.88
N LEU A 510 14.90 -1.72 -35.81
CA LEU A 510 16.30 -2.12 -36.02
C LEU A 510 17.26 -1.02 -35.57
N THR A 511 17.03 0.23 -35.99
CA THR A 511 17.94 1.33 -35.69
C THR A 511 17.64 2.01 -34.36
N HIS A 512 16.46 1.77 -33.78
CA HIS A 512 15.94 2.49 -32.61
C HIS A 512 15.94 4.03 -32.79
N GLU A 513 16.01 4.53 -34.02
CA GLU A 513 15.84 5.95 -34.31
C GLU A 513 14.42 6.37 -33.97
N THR A 514 14.27 7.54 -33.35
CA THR A 514 12.96 8.09 -33.00
C THR A 514 12.24 8.58 -34.26
N LEU A 515 11.19 7.85 -34.65
CA LEU A 515 10.32 8.18 -35.78
C LEU A 515 9.25 9.20 -35.41
N THR A 516 8.74 9.14 -34.19
CA THR A 516 7.77 10.11 -33.66
C THR A 516 7.96 10.28 -32.17
N HIS A 517 7.94 11.51 -31.68
CA HIS A 517 8.07 11.85 -30.26
C HIS A 517 6.88 12.69 -29.81
N TYR A 518 6.38 12.43 -28.60
CA TYR A 518 5.40 13.27 -27.92
C TYR A 518 5.88 13.53 -26.48
N PRO A 519 6.16 14.78 -26.08
CA PRO A 519 6.38 15.08 -24.67
C PRO A 519 5.11 14.83 -23.85
N PHE A 520 5.25 14.52 -22.57
CA PHE A 520 4.09 14.22 -21.71
C PHE A 520 3.10 15.38 -21.60
N SER A 521 3.56 16.63 -21.74
CA SER A 521 2.73 17.83 -21.81
C SER A 521 1.75 17.84 -22.99
N GLU A 522 2.02 17.08 -24.05
CA GLU A 522 1.15 16.95 -25.23
C GLU A 522 0.27 15.69 -25.17
N VAL A 523 0.44 14.82 -24.17
CA VAL A 523 -0.41 13.62 -24.02
C VAL A 523 -1.69 14.01 -23.29
N ILE A 524 -2.79 14.11 -24.03
CA ILE A 524 -4.08 14.56 -23.51
C ILE A 524 -4.79 13.44 -22.74
N SER A 525 -4.83 12.23 -23.32
CA SER A 525 -5.50 11.09 -22.68
C SER A 525 -5.07 9.75 -23.26
N THR A 526 -5.06 8.71 -22.43
CA THR A 526 -4.96 7.32 -22.84
C THR A 526 -6.26 6.57 -22.53
N ARG A 527 -6.75 5.77 -23.48
CA ARG A 527 -7.95 4.93 -23.31
C ARG A 527 -7.65 3.51 -23.74
N LYS A 528 -7.83 2.56 -22.81
CA LYS A 528 -7.79 1.13 -23.13
C LYS A 528 -9.07 0.74 -23.86
N VAL A 529 -8.95 0.02 -24.96
CA VAL A 529 -10.07 -0.45 -25.77
C VAL A 529 -9.89 -1.96 -25.98
N LYS A 530 -10.94 -2.73 -25.77
CA LYS A 530 -10.96 -4.15 -26.10
C LYS A 530 -11.94 -4.35 -27.24
N SER A 531 -11.47 -4.97 -28.31
CA SER A 531 -12.30 -5.33 -29.47
C SER A 531 -13.13 -6.58 -29.17
N GLU A 532 -14.16 -6.85 -29.98
CA GLU A 532 -15.06 -7.98 -29.83
C GLU A 532 -14.34 -9.33 -29.90
N ASP A 533 -13.29 -9.41 -30.72
CA ASP A 533 -12.37 -10.55 -30.85
C ASP A 533 -11.41 -10.71 -29.65
N GLY A 534 -11.51 -9.83 -28.65
CA GLY A 534 -10.67 -9.84 -27.47
C GLY A 534 -9.33 -9.12 -27.63
N THR A 535 -9.00 -8.61 -28.83
CA THR A 535 -7.76 -7.88 -29.07
C THR A 535 -7.71 -6.59 -28.25
N LEU A 536 -6.59 -6.37 -27.56
CA LEU A 536 -6.36 -5.20 -26.72
C LEU A 536 -5.69 -4.08 -27.52
N PHE A 537 -6.23 -2.87 -27.32
CA PHE A 537 -5.75 -1.64 -27.91
C PHE A 537 -5.57 -0.56 -26.86
N LEU A 538 -4.66 0.36 -27.15
CA LEU A 538 -4.49 1.62 -26.44
C LEU A 538 -4.69 2.78 -27.44
N ASP A 539 -5.72 3.57 -27.21
CA ASP A 539 -5.92 4.84 -27.90
C ASP A 539 -5.18 5.93 -27.12
N MET A 540 -4.22 6.56 -27.78
CA MET A 540 -3.46 7.66 -27.24
C MET A 540 -3.79 8.93 -28.01
N LYS A 541 -4.38 9.90 -27.32
CA LYS A 541 -4.70 11.22 -27.86
C LYS A 541 -3.58 12.18 -27.50
N CYS A 542 -2.86 12.68 -28.51
CA CYS A 542 -1.76 13.62 -28.36
C CYS A 542 -2.01 14.91 -29.13
N GLY A 543 -1.33 15.98 -28.73
CA GLY A 543 -1.29 17.27 -29.42
C GLY A 543 -1.70 18.43 -28.52
N ASN A 544 -2.04 19.56 -29.14
CA ASN A 544 -2.40 20.79 -28.45
C ASN A 544 -3.87 21.15 -28.70
N LEU A 545 -4.28 22.37 -28.32
CA LEU A 545 -5.65 22.85 -28.54
C LEU A 545 -6.02 22.96 -30.04
N MET A 546 -5.03 23.22 -30.90
CA MET A 546 -5.24 23.49 -32.33
C MET A 546 -5.14 22.22 -33.19
N GLN A 547 -4.28 21.27 -32.82
CA GLN A 547 -4.07 20.03 -33.55
C GLN A 547 -4.01 18.86 -32.59
N GLN A 548 -4.98 17.95 -32.71
CA GLN A 548 -5.09 16.74 -31.90
C GLN A 548 -5.08 15.52 -32.82
N ARG A 549 -4.30 14.50 -32.43
CA ARG A 549 -4.20 13.24 -33.15
C ARG A 549 -4.45 12.09 -32.20
N ILE A 550 -5.32 11.16 -32.62
CA ILE A 550 -5.51 9.89 -31.92
C ILE A 550 -4.66 8.86 -32.65
N THR A 551 -3.76 8.21 -31.92
CA THR A 551 -2.99 7.06 -32.40
C THR A 551 -3.50 5.81 -31.68
N ARG A 552 -3.96 4.82 -32.44
CA ARG A 552 -4.38 3.53 -31.91
C ARG A 552 -3.22 2.53 -31.96
N LEU A 553 -2.93 1.91 -30.84
CA LEU A 553 -1.85 0.93 -30.68
C LEU A 553 -2.46 -0.42 -30.31
N GLN A 554 -2.16 -1.47 -31.05
CA GLN A 554 -2.48 -2.84 -30.66
C GLN A 554 -1.36 -3.39 -29.77
N THR A 555 -1.71 -3.81 -28.55
CA THR A 555 -0.77 -4.31 -27.53
C THR A 555 -1.55 -4.96 -26.38
N ASP A 556 -1.02 -6.05 -25.84
CA ASP A 556 -1.48 -6.71 -24.61
C ASP A 556 -1.05 -5.95 -23.34
N GLN A 557 -0.01 -5.13 -23.42
CA GLN A 557 0.49 -4.31 -22.31
C GLN A 557 -0.16 -2.92 -22.21
N ALA A 558 -1.34 -2.72 -22.81
CA ALA A 558 -2.07 -1.45 -22.80
C ALA A 558 -2.28 -0.88 -21.38
N HIS A 559 -2.45 -1.76 -20.38
CA HIS A 559 -2.54 -1.38 -18.97
C HIS A 559 -1.25 -0.73 -18.46
N GLU A 560 -0.12 -1.40 -18.65
CA GLU A 560 1.18 -0.94 -18.13
C GLU A 560 1.64 0.35 -18.82
N ILE A 561 1.48 0.43 -20.14
CA ILE A 561 1.78 1.64 -20.92
C ILE A 561 0.96 2.84 -20.40
N SER A 562 -0.36 2.67 -20.24
CA SER A 562 -1.24 3.73 -19.72
C SER A 562 -0.86 4.14 -18.29
N ARG A 563 -0.48 3.17 -17.44
CA ARG A 563 -0.05 3.41 -16.06
C ARG A 563 1.24 4.21 -16.00
N LEU A 564 2.27 3.84 -16.77
CA LEU A 564 3.55 4.54 -16.81
C LEU A 564 3.40 5.96 -17.35
N ILE A 565 2.65 6.15 -18.45
CA ILE A 565 2.35 7.50 -18.98
C ILE A 565 1.71 8.38 -17.89
N ARG A 566 0.73 7.85 -17.16
CA ARG A 566 0.08 8.57 -16.06
C ARG A 566 1.04 8.89 -14.93
N GLN A 567 1.93 7.96 -14.59
CA GLN A 567 2.93 8.15 -13.53
C GLN A 567 3.92 9.26 -13.92
N TYR A 568 4.46 9.23 -15.15
CA TYR A 568 5.31 10.30 -15.67
C TYR A 568 4.61 11.68 -15.65
N ILE A 569 3.37 11.78 -16.15
CA ILE A 569 2.59 13.02 -16.14
C ILE A 569 2.38 13.55 -14.71
N THR A 570 1.99 12.67 -13.78
CA THR A 570 1.70 13.03 -12.38
C THR A 570 2.96 13.58 -11.70
N MET A 571 4.10 12.92 -11.92
CA MET A 571 5.38 13.38 -11.38
C MET A 571 5.81 14.73 -11.96
N GLU A 572 5.68 14.92 -13.27
CA GLU A 572 6.05 16.17 -13.93
C GLU A 572 5.21 17.34 -13.40
N GLN A 573 3.90 17.15 -13.25
CA GLN A 573 2.99 18.16 -12.68
C GLN A 573 3.38 18.54 -11.24
N ARG A 574 3.71 17.55 -10.40
CA ARG A 574 4.17 17.82 -9.02
C ARG A 574 5.50 18.57 -8.98
N LEU A 575 6.45 18.21 -9.84
CA LEU A 575 7.73 18.90 -9.97
C LEU A 575 7.55 20.35 -10.44
N GLN A 576 6.64 20.61 -11.39
CA GLN A 576 6.31 21.96 -11.85
C GLN A 576 5.67 22.80 -10.73
N GLN A 577 4.74 22.22 -9.95
CA GLN A 577 4.12 22.90 -8.81
C GLN A 577 5.16 23.31 -7.75
N LEU A 578 6.11 22.43 -7.43
CA LEU A 578 7.18 22.74 -6.47
C LEU A 578 8.09 23.88 -6.97
N LYS A 579 8.44 23.89 -8.26
CA LYS A 579 9.19 25.00 -8.88
C LYS A 579 8.42 26.32 -8.78
N TYR A 580 7.11 26.28 -9.02
CA TYR A 580 6.25 27.47 -8.94
C TYR A 580 6.15 28.01 -7.50
N VAL A 581 5.89 27.14 -6.51
CA VAL A 581 5.86 27.51 -5.09
C VAL A 581 7.22 28.04 -4.63
N GLY A 582 8.32 27.40 -5.03
CA GLY A 582 9.67 27.89 -4.73
C GLY A 582 9.99 29.24 -5.37
N THR A 583 9.45 29.52 -6.55
CA THR A 583 9.61 30.82 -7.22
C THR A 583 8.81 31.90 -6.49
N ILE A 584 7.56 31.62 -6.10
CA ILE A 584 6.77 32.54 -5.28
C ILE A 584 7.44 32.79 -3.93
N ALA A 585 7.97 31.77 -3.26
CA ALA A 585 8.67 31.92 -1.99
C ALA A 585 9.91 32.82 -2.13
N LYS A 586 10.68 32.68 -3.22
CA LYS A 586 11.83 33.55 -3.51
C LYS A 586 11.43 34.99 -3.82
N VAL A 587 10.33 35.20 -4.56
CA VAL A 587 9.79 36.53 -4.86
C VAL A 587 9.25 37.20 -3.58
N SER A 588 8.56 36.45 -2.72
CA SER A 588 8.03 36.96 -1.44
C SER A 588 9.11 37.24 -0.39
N LEU A 589 10.28 36.62 -0.50
CA LEU A 589 11.42 36.86 0.40
C LEU A 589 12.37 37.97 -0.09
N GLY A 590 12.04 38.69 -1.17
CA GLY A 590 12.76 39.89 -1.56
C GLY A 590 14.24 39.70 -1.91
N VAL A 591 14.65 38.50 -2.33
CA VAL A 591 16.03 38.25 -2.78
C VAL A 591 16.14 38.65 -4.25
N GLN A 592 16.37 39.94 -4.51
CA GLN A 592 16.94 40.40 -5.78
C GLN A 592 18.43 40.00 -5.81
N GLN A 593 18.86 39.41 -6.93
CA GLN A 593 20.26 39.14 -7.26
C GLN A 593 21.09 40.42 -7.30
#